data_AF-A0A8T5ATC8-F1
#
_entry.id   AF-A0A8T5ATC8-F1
#
_cell.length_a   1.000
_cell.length_b   1.000
_cell.length_c   1.000
_cell.angle_alpha   90.00
_cell.angle_beta   90.00
_cell.angle_gamma   90.00
#
_symmetry.space_group_name_H-M   'P 1'
#
loop_
_entity.id
_entity.type
_entity.pdbx_description
1 polymer ?
#
loop_
_entity_poly.entity_id
_entity_poly.type
_entity_poly.pdbx_seq_one_letter_code
_entity_poly.pdbx_strand_id
1 'polypeptide(L)'
;MRKRLKKIALIFSWMYCLPTISSTFWLPMWISLSLVFPTIFNYFPETPSPFRLDWVPQWVFRILYISWIPMTIIPGADWLTEFLHLPEIWTNFYLVLLLDIISPILTFGGFFFFMASMIQLIISKLRGIDLVKSGFYGIVRHPQYLGIFIWTIGHMLYALPFHLRPADLIAWVTLVFSYILLAKSEEKSLEHNFGEKYEDYKNSVPFMIPFMPRKIRKALSEKIALLTPKEKWKRDIFTIFMYIFIMFLILIFTYGRTYCYWEKSGP
;
A
#
# COMPACT_ATOMS: atom_id res chain seq x y z
N MET A 1 17.79 27.48 -25.77
CA MET A 1 18.26 26.29 -25.04
C MET A 1 18.18 26.44 -23.51
N ARG A 2 18.83 27.45 -22.89
CA ARG A 2 18.84 27.69 -21.42
C ARG A 2 17.47 27.82 -20.73
N LYS A 3 16.47 28.47 -21.37
CA LYS A 3 15.09 28.58 -20.83
C LYS A 3 14.34 27.23 -20.81
N ARG A 4 14.51 26.39 -21.85
CA ARG A 4 13.91 25.04 -21.90
C ARG A 4 14.59 24.12 -20.89
N LEU A 5 15.91 24.16 -20.78
CA LEU A 5 16.66 23.44 -19.74
C LEU A 5 16.27 23.86 -18.33
N LYS A 6 16.06 25.17 -18.06
CA LYS A 6 15.51 25.63 -16.77
C LYS A 6 14.10 25.13 -16.51
N LYS A 7 13.22 25.10 -17.53
CA LYS A 7 11.84 24.61 -17.38
C LYS A 7 11.81 23.10 -17.13
N ILE A 8 12.63 22.35 -17.84
CA ILE A 8 12.84 20.89 -17.64
C ILE A 8 13.46 20.64 -16.27
N ALA A 9 14.48 21.41 -15.88
CA ALA A 9 15.08 21.32 -14.56
C ALA A 9 14.08 21.68 -13.46
N LEU A 10 13.15 22.62 -13.66
CA LEU A 10 12.08 22.92 -12.72
C LEU A 10 11.03 21.80 -12.63
N ILE A 11 10.74 21.17 -13.77
CA ILE A 11 9.85 20.01 -13.87
C ILE A 11 10.48 18.81 -13.15
N PHE A 12 11.78 18.58 -13.28
CA PHE A 12 12.49 17.49 -12.59
C PHE A 12 12.97 17.86 -11.19
N SER A 13 13.06 19.15 -10.84
CA SER A 13 13.40 19.59 -9.50
C SER A 13 12.29 19.29 -8.51
N TRP A 14 11.06 19.00 -8.93
CA TRP A 14 10.02 18.47 -8.02
C TRP A 14 10.49 17.24 -7.24
N MET A 15 11.32 16.37 -7.83
CA MET A 15 11.90 15.19 -7.17
C MET A 15 12.85 15.59 -6.02
N TYR A 16 13.45 16.78 -6.11
CA TYR A 16 14.43 17.32 -5.15
C TYR A 16 13.87 18.43 -4.24
N CYS A 17 12.82 19.15 -4.65
CA CYS A 17 12.05 20.14 -3.88
C CYS A 17 11.10 19.48 -2.87
N LEU A 18 11.13 18.16 -2.80
CA LEU A 18 10.50 17.36 -1.79
C LEU A 18 11.50 16.93 -0.69
N PRO A 19 12.30 17.76 0.01
CA PRO A 19 13.19 17.25 1.07
C PRO A 19 12.47 16.41 2.13
N THR A 20 11.18 16.67 2.38
CA THR A 20 10.33 15.89 3.29
C THR A 20 9.57 14.73 2.63
N ILE A 21 9.51 14.66 1.30
CA ILE A 21 8.81 13.61 0.51
C ILE A 21 9.80 12.88 -0.44
N SER A 22 11.10 13.19 -0.46
CA SER A 22 12.07 12.68 -1.44
C SER A 22 12.96 11.57 -0.89
N SER A 23 13.36 11.64 0.39
CA SER A 23 14.13 10.56 1.02
C SER A 23 13.20 9.55 1.70
N THR A 24 12.27 10.04 2.53
CA THR A 24 11.43 9.18 3.37
C THR A 24 10.24 8.57 2.66
N PHE A 25 9.76 9.16 1.56
CA PHE A 25 8.66 8.59 0.78
C PHE A 25 9.17 7.75 -0.40
N TRP A 26 10.31 8.07 -1.02
CA TRP A 26 10.81 7.26 -2.15
C TRP A 26 11.38 5.93 -1.73
N LEU A 27 12.06 5.79 -0.59
CA LEU A 27 12.57 4.47 -0.19
C LEU A 27 11.41 3.49 0.11
N PRO A 28 10.41 3.83 0.94
CA PRO A 28 9.22 3.01 1.11
C PRO A 28 8.39 2.89 -0.17
N MET A 29 8.33 3.91 -1.02
CA MET A 29 7.64 3.81 -2.31
C MET A 29 8.39 2.89 -3.27
N TRP A 30 9.71 2.91 -3.36
CA TRP A 30 10.50 2.01 -4.19
C TRP A 30 10.46 0.59 -3.66
N ILE A 31 10.52 0.40 -2.34
CA ILE A 31 10.30 -0.90 -1.69
C ILE A 31 8.87 -1.38 -1.96
N SER A 32 7.87 -0.50 -1.86
CA SER A 32 6.48 -0.82 -2.14
C SER A 32 6.25 -1.10 -3.62
N LEU A 33 6.88 -0.35 -4.52
CA LEU A 33 6.86 -0.60 -5.96
C LEU A 33 7.57 -1.93 -6.23
N SER A 34 8.75 -2.19 -5.69
CA SER A 34 9.47 -3.45 -5.95
C SER A 34 8.79 -4.67 -5.33
N LEU A 35 8.12 -4.52 -4.18
CA LEU A 35 7.38 -5.60 -3.53
C LEU A 35 5.98 -5.79 -4.13
N VAL A 36 5.30 -4.72 -4.55
CA VAL A 36 3.87 -4.72 -4.94
C VAL A 36 3.64 -4.52 -6.44
N PHE A 37 4.50 -3.85 -7.22
CA PHE A 37 4.36 -3.86 -8.69
C PHE A 37 4.36 -5.28 -9.29
N PRO A 38 5.19 -6.22 -8.82
CA PRO A 38 5.15 -7.59 -9.33
C PRO A 38 3.87 -8.34 -8.93
N THR A 39 3.15 -7.84 -7.94
CA THR A 39 1.86 -8.39 -7.51
C THR A 39 0.72 -7.72 -8.25
N ILE A 40 0.94 -6.47 -8.67
CA ILE A 40 0.07 -5.72 -9.55
C ILE A 40 0.06 -6.32 -10.96
N PHE A 41 1.20 -6.48 -11.61
CA PHE A 41 1.16 -6.77 -13.04
C PHE A 41 0.95 -8.24 -13.40
N ASN A 42 0.80 -9.16 -12.43
CA ASN A 42 0.56 -10.61 -12.64
C ASN A 42 1.32 -11.17 -13.86
N TYR A 43 2.57 -10.74 -14.03
CA TYR A 43 3.38 -10.90 -15.21
C TYR A 43 4.26 -12.16 -15.12
N PHE A 44 3.73 -13.23 -14.51
CA PHE A 44 4.37 -14.53 -14.67
C PHE A 44 4.00 -15.09 -16.06
N PRO A 45 4.98 -15.62 -16.81
CA PRO A 45 4.74 -16.30 -18.09
C PRO A 45 3.72 -17.45 -18.00
N GLU A 46 3.50 -17.94 -16.78
CA GLU A 46 2.66 -19.09 -16.43
C GLU A 46 1.19 -18.71 -16.14
N THR A 47 0.83 -17.42 -16.21
CA THR A 47 -0.58 -17.03 -16.12
C THR A 47 -1.33 -17.44 -17.40
N PRO A 48 -2.60 -17.88 -17.33
CA PRO A 48 -3.38 -18.25 -18.51
C PRO A 48 -3.63 -17.09 -19.49
N SER A 49 -3.51 -15.84 -19.03
CA SER A 49 -3.74 -14.63 -19.83
C SER A 49 -2.82 -13.47 -19.39
N PRO A 50 -1.50 -13.53 -19.67
CA PRO A 50 -0.59 -12.46 -19.29
C PRO A 50 -1.00 -11.18 -20.03
N PHE A 51 -1.13 -10.07 -19.31
CA PHE A 51 -1.28 -8.75 -19.90
C PHE A 51 -0.07 -8.50 -20.81
N ARG A 52 -0.25 -8.47 -22.14
CA ARG A 52 0.85 -8.31 -23.10
C ARG A 52 0.74 -6.97 -23.79
N LEU A 53 1.80 -6.18 -23.69
CA LEU A 53 2.04 -5.03 -24.55
C LEU A 53 3.08 -5.44 -25.60
N ASP A 54 2.65 -5.67 -26.84
CA ASP A 54 3.49 -6.22 -27.91
C ASP A 54 4.76 -5.40 -28.18
N TRP A 55 4.72 -4.10 -27.89
CA TRP A 55 5.82 -3.15 -28.08
C TRP A 55 6.75 -3.01 -26.85
N VAL A 56 6.40 -3.62 -25.71
CA VAL A 56 7.25 -3.63 -24.51
C VAL A 56 7.95 -4.98 -24.40
N PRO A 57 9.29 -5.03 -24.35
CA PRO A 57 10.00 -6.27 -24.13
C PRO A 57 9.57 -6.91 -22.80
N GLN A 58 9.08 -8.15 -22.87
CA GLN A 58 8.44 -8.82 -21.72
C GLN A 58 9.40 -9.03 -20.53
N TRP A 59 10.71 -9.10 -20.79
CA TRP A 59 11.73 -9.19 -19.74
C TRP A 59 11.80 -7.94 -18.86
N VAL A 60 11.34 -6.77 -19.34
CA VAL A 60 11.28 -5.53 -18.54
C VAL A 60 10.39 -5.73 -17.31
N PHE A 61 9.30 -6.47 -17.45
CA PHE A 61 8.43 -6.79 -16.32
C PHE A 61 9.06 -7.78 -15.35
N ARG A 62 9.97 -8.66 -15.81
CA ARG A 62 10.73 -9.57 -14.94
C ARG A 62 11.68 -8.83 -13.99
N ILE A 63 12.16 -7.64 -14.36
CA ILE A 63 12.98 -6.80 -13.45
C ILE A 63 12.17 -6.41 -12.22
N LEU A 64 10.85 -6.19 -12.36
CA LEU A 64 10.01 -5.85 -11.22
C LEU A 64 10.01 -7.01 -10.20
N TYR A 65 10.04 -8.27 -10.66
CA TYR A 65 10.04 -9.45 -9.79
C TYR A 65 11.37 -9.73 -9.07
N ILE A 66 12.41 -8.93 -9.28
CA ILE A 66 13.73 -9.19 -8.70
C ILE A 66 13.71 -9.31 -7.17
N SER A 67 12.78 -8.62 -6.50
CA SER A 67 12.59 -8.70 -5.05
C SER A 67 12.09 -10.07 -4.57
N TRP A 68 11.45 -10.87 -5.44
CA TRP A 68 10.87 -12.17 -5.12
C TRP A 68 11.68 -13.35 -5.65
N ILE A 69 12.63 -13.12 -6.57
CA ILE A 69 13.57 -14.14 -7.07
C ILE A 69 14.28 -14.92 -5.94
N PRO A 70 14.70 -14.31 -4.82
CA PRO A 70 15.28 -15.09 -3.74
C PRO A 70 14.36 -16.20 -3.22
N MET A 71 13.04 -15.98 -3.19
CA MET A 71 12.07 -16.98 -2.70
C MET A 71 11.91 -18.16 -3.67
N THR A 72 12.13 -17.94 -4.98
CA THR A 72 12.11 -19.03 -5.96
C THR A 72 13.40 -19.86 -5.96
N ILE A 73 14.49 -19.35 -5.36
CA ILE A 73 15.80 -20.01 -5.33
C ILE A 73 16.02 -20.75 -3.99
N ILE A 74 15.48 -20.23 -2.89
CA ILE A 74 15.62 -20.83 -1.57
C ILE A 74 14.77 -22.12 -1.49
N PRO A 75 15.38 -23.29 -1.22
CA PRO A 75 14.64 -24.54 -1.11
C PRO A 75 13.53 -24.45 -0.04
N GLY A 76 12.29 -24.79 -0.42
CA GLY A 76 11.12 -24.77 0.47
C GLY A 76 10.46 -23.40 0.68
N ALA A 77 10.86 -22.37 -0.08
CA ALA A 77 10.24 -21.05 -0.07
C ALA A 77 9.48 -20.69 -1.36
N ASP A 78 9.53 -21.58 -2.35
CA ASP A 78 8.86 -21.51 -3.65
C ASP A 78 7.35 -21.26 -3.53
N TRP A 79 6.71 -21.97 -2.60
CA TRP A 79 5.28 -21.84 -2.30
C TRP A 79 4.84 -20.40 -2.02
N LEU A 80 5.71 -19.51 -1.53
CA LEU A 80 5.39 -18.09 -1.30
C LEU A 80 5.04 -17.35 -2.59
N THR A 81 5.59 -17.81 -3.70
CA THR A 81 5.42 -17.20 -5.03
C THR A 81 4.40 -17.94 -5.90
N GLU A 82 3.81 -19.00 -5.38
CA GLU A 82 2.79 -19.80 -6.06
C GLU A 82 1.37 -19.33 -5.75
N PHE A 83 0.42 -19.70 -6.61
CA PHE A 83 -0.97 -19.30 -6.47
C PHE A 83 -1.67 -20.04 -5.33
N LEU A 84 -2.52 -19.31 -4.60
CA LEU A 84 -3.37 -19.89 -3.58
C LEU A 84 -4.52 -20.68 -4.22
N HIS A 85 -4.72 -21.91 -3.76
CA HIS A 85 -5.93 -22.67 -4.09
C HIS A 85 -7.12 -22.15 -3.25
N LEU A 86 -8.02 -21.41 -3.90
CA LEU A 86 -9.16 -20.74 -3.26
C LEU A 86 -10.50 -21.11 -3.94
N PRO A 87 -10.92 -22.39 -3.88
CA PRO A 87 -12.07 -22.86 -4.62
C PRO A 87 -13.39 -22.28 -4.19
N GLU A 88 -13.51 -21.91 -2.92
CA GLU A 88 -14.68 -21.26 -2.37
C GLU A 88 -14.92 -19.88 -3.00
N ILE A 89 -13.87 -19.25 -3.54
CA ILE A 89 -13.93 -17.95 -4.21
C ILE A 89 -14.18 -18.14 -5.70
N TRP A 90 -13.35 -18.91 -6.41
CA TRP A 90 -13.46 -19.01 -7.88
C TRP A 90 -14.65 -19.83 -8.38
N THR A 91 -15.24 -20.70 -7.56
CA THR A 91 -16.46 -21.43 -7.95
C THR A 91 -17.74 -20.65 -7.64
N ASN A 92 -17.64 -19.60 -6.83
CA ASN A 92 -18.78 -18.80 -6.43
C ASN A 92 -19.01 -17.65 -7.41
N PHE A 93 -19.93 -17.87 -8.34
CA PHE A 93 -20.30 -16.89 -9.37
C PHE A 93 -20.59 -15.49 -8.81
N TYR A 94 -21.35 -15.40 -7.71
CA TYR A 94 -21.72 -14.11 -7.12
C TYR A 94 -20.52 -13.38 -6.52
N LEU A 95 -19.60 -14.10 -5.88
CA LEU A 95 -18.38 -13.50 -5.34
C LEU A 95 -17.44 -13.03 -6.44
N VAL A 96 -17.26 -13.82 -7.50
CA VAL A 96 -16.43 -13.42 -8.65
C VAL A 96 -17.03 -12.18 -9.32
N LEU A 97 -18.34 -12.17 -9.59
CA LEU A 97 -19.02 -11.00 -10.16
C LEU A 97 -18.88 -9.75 -9.27
N LEU A 98 -19.01 -9.92 -7.96
CA LEU A 98 -18.81 -8.83 -7.00
C LEU A 98 -17.38 -8.27 -7.08
N LEU A 99 -16.39 -9.15 -7.13
CA LEU A 99 -14.97 -8.78 -7.23
C LEU A 99 -14.66 -8.10 -8.57
N ASP A 100 -15.24 -8.57 -9.67
CA ASP A 100 -15.07 -7.97 -11.01
C ASP A 100 -15.63 -6.55 -11.08
N ILE A 101 -16.68 -6.24 -10.30
CA ILE A 101 -17.25 -4.90 -10.22
C ILE A 101 -16.45 -4.02 -9.24
N ILE A 102 -16.17 -4.52 -8.04
CA ILE A 102 -15.55 -3.73 -6.97
C ILE A 102 -14.07 -3.47 -7.23
N SER A 103 -13.32 -4.45 -7.71
CA SER A 103 -11.86 -4.37 -7.83
C SER A 103 -11.40 -3.27 -8.79
N PRO A 104 -11.99 -3.07 -9.98
CA PRO A 104 -11.67 -1.94 -10.84
C PRO A 104 -12.03 -0.59 -10.20
N ILE A 105 -13.17 -0.50 -9.52
CA ILE A 105 -13.60 0.74 -8.84
C ILE A 105 -12.58 1.12 -7.76
N LEU A 106 -12.14 0.18 -6.94
CA LEU A 106 -11.13 0.43 -5.91
C LEU A 106 -9.76 0.73 -6.53
N THR A 107 -9.36 -0.01 -7.56
CA THR A 107 -8.07 0.19 -8.24
C THR A 107 -7.99 1.59 -8.84
N PHE A 108 -8.90 1.95 -9.73
CA PHE A 108 -8.88 3.23 -10.42
C PHE A 108 -9.31 4.37 -9.49
N GLY A 109 -10.34 4.17 -8.66
CA GLY A 109 -10.77 5.16 -7.69
C GLY A 109 -9.68 5.50 -6.67
N GLY A 110 -8.99 4.49 -6.14
CA GLY A 110 -7.84 4.66 -5.26
C GLY A 110 -6.68 5.38 -5.95
N PHE A 111 -6.36 5.00 -7.18
CA PHE A 111 -5.31 5.65 -7.98
C PHE A 111 -5.62 7.13 -8.22
N PHE A 112 -6.84 7.47 -8.66
CA PHE A 112 -7.22 8.87 -8.89
C PHE A 112 -7.29 9.67 -7.58
N PHE A 113 -7.73 9.06 -6.48
CA PHE A 113 -7.71 9.70 -5.17
C PHE A 113 -6.28 10.00 -4.69
N PHE A 114 -5.37 9.03 -4.85
CA PHE A 114 -3.94 9.22 -4.60
C PHE A 114 -3.38 10.37 -5.45
N MET A 115 -3.61 10.34 -6.76
CA MET A 115 -3.08 11.35 -7.68
C MET A 115 -3.65 12.74 -7.35
N ALA A 116 -4.95 12.86 -7.12
CA ALA A 116 -5.59 14.14 -6.82
C ALA A 116 -5.10 14.73 -5.49
N SER A 117 -4.97 13.90 -4.44
CA SER A 117 -4.43 14.34 -3.14
C SER A 117 -2.95 14.73 -3.20
N MET A 118 -2.15 13.98 -3.96
CA MET A 118 -0.74 14.30 -4.20
C MET A 118 -0.58 15.62 -4.98
N ILE A 119 -1.36 15.80 -6.04
CA ILE A 119 -1.38 17.04 -6.83
C ILE A 119 -1.78 18.23 -5.94
N GLN A 120 -2.81 18.07 -5.10
CA GLN A 120 -3.21 19.12 -4.15
C GLN A 120 -2.02 19.51 -3.24
N LEU A 121 -1.32 18.53 -2.66
CA LEU A 121 -0.19 18.79 -1.78
C LEU A 121 0.94 19.55 -2.49
N ILE A 122 1.29 19.12 -3.71
CA ILE A 122 2.33 19.76 -4.51
C ILE A 122 1.95 21.21 -4.83
N ILE A 123 0.72 21.44 -5.30
CA ILE A 123 0.23 22.78 -5.63
C ILE A 123 0.24 23.68 -4.37
N SER A 124 -0.20 23.16 -3.23
CA SER A 124 -0.17 23.90 -1.96
C SER A 124 1.26 24.30 -1.57
N LYS A 125 2.22 23.38 -1.66
CA LYS A 125 3.63 23.69 -1.39
C LYS A 125 4.19 24.74 -2.34
N LEU A 126 3.88 24.65 -3.63
CA LEU A 126 4.29 25.66 -4.63
C LEU A 126 3.67 27.04 -4.37
N ARG A 127 2.53 27.09 -3.69
CA ARG A 127 1.88 28.33 -3.25
C ARG A 127 2.39 28.85 -1.90
N GLY A 128 3.39 28.21 -1.30
CA GLY A 128 3.93 28.59 0.01
C GLY A 128 3.01 28.24 1.18
N ILE A 129 2.10 27.26 1.01
CA ILE A 129 1.26 26.75 2.10
C ILE A 129 2.00 25.62 2.79
N ASP A 130 2.48 25.89 4.00
CA ASP A 130 3.28 24.92 4.77
C ASP A 130 2.45 23.83 5.46
N LEU A 131 1.19 24.13 5.83
CA LEU A 131 0.25 23.18 6.44
C LEU A 131 -1.10 23.15 5.71
N VAL A 132 -1.34 22.08 4.97
CA VAL A 132 -2.57 21.87 4.18
C VAL A 132 -3.63 21.20 5.05
N LYS A 133 -4.79 21.85 5.22
CA LYS A 133 -5.88 21.37 6.09
C LYS A 133 -7.25 21.26 5.41
N SER A 134 -7.33 21.58 4.11
CA SER A 134 -8.58 21.64 3.34
C SER A 134 -8.57 20.60 2.21
N GLY A 135 -9.68 20.45 1.50
CA GLY A 135 -9.81 19.47 0.41
C GLY A 135 -9.64 18.04 0.93
N PHE A 136 -8.80 17.24 0.26
CA PHE A 136 -8.53 15.85 0.69
C PHE A 136 -7.93 15.77 2.11
N TYR A 137 -7.08 16.72 2.47
CA TYR A 137 -6.50 16.84 3.81
C TYR A 137 -7.53 17.31 4.86
N GLY A 138 -8.69 17.81 4.45
CA GLY A 138 -9.81 18.06 5.37
C GLY A 138 -10.61 16.80 5.72
N ILE A 139 -10.50 15.74 4.90
CA ILE A 139 -11.25 14.49 5.07
C ILE A 139 -10.46 13.53 5.98
N VAL A 140 -9.18 13.33 5.67
CA VAL A 140 -8.22 12.52 6.43
C VAL A 140 -6.86 13.21 6.43
N ARG A 141 -6.01 12.94 7.41
CA ARG A 141 -4.71 13.61 7.51
C ARG A 141 -3.68 13.12 6.49
N HIS A 142 -3.83 11.88 6.02
CA HIS A 142 -2.93 11.22 5.07
C HIS A 142 -3.68 10.68 3.83
N PRO A 143 -4.36 11.54 3.04
CA PRO A 143 -5.19 11.09 1.92
C PRO A 143 -4.39 10.38 0.83
N GLN A 144 -3.14 10.78 0.59
CA GLN A 144 -2.27 10.12 -0.37
C GLN A 144 -1.99 8.66 0.02
N TYR A 145 -1.78 8.38 1.31
CA TYR A 145 -1.53 7.01 1.79
C TYR A 145 -2.81 6.19 1.76
N LEU A 146 -3.95 6.78 2.13
CA LEU A 146 -5.24 6.12 1.97
C LEU A 146 -5.50 5.74 0.50
N GLY A 147 -5.20 6.64 -0.45
CA GLY A 147 -5.32 6.36 -1.89
C GLY A 147 -4.45 5.18 -2.33
N ILE A 148 -3.19 5.11 -1.87
CA ILE A 148 -2.31 3.96 -2.14
C ILE A 148 -2.90 2.67 -1.58
N PHE A 149 -3.44 2.69 -0.36
CA PHE A 149 -4.03 1.50 0.26
C PHE A 149 -5.26 1.01 -0.51
N ILE A 150 -6.15 1.93 -0.91
CA ILE A 150 -7.35 1.61 -1.71
C ILE A 150 -6.96 1.10 -3.10
N TRP A 151 -5.96 1.71 -3.72
CA TRP A 151 -5.47 1.30 -5.03
C TRP A 151 -4.88 -0.12 -4.99
N THR A 152 -3.97 -0.37 -4.06
CA THR A 152 -3.26 -1.65 -3.93
C THR A 152 -4.16 -2.78 -3.43
N ILE A 153 -5.13 -2.50 -2.54
CA ILE A 153 -6.12 -3.51 -2.15
C ILE A 153 -7.08 -3.83 -3.31
N GLY A 154 -7.49 -2.84 -4.10
CA GLY A 154 -8.29 -3.07 -5.30
C GLY A 154 -7.58 -4.00 -6.27
N HIS A 155 -6.27 -3.82 -6.42
CA HIS A 155 -5.46 -4.74 -7.21
C HIS A 155 -5.41 -6.15 -6.63
N MET A 156 -5.17 -6.25 -5.32
CA MET A 156 -5.13 -7.54 -4.63
C MET A 156 -6.46 -8.31 -4.75
N LEU A 157 -7.58 -7.59 -4.71
CA LEU A 157 -8.93 -8.16 -4.90
C LEU A 157 -9.17 -8.64 -6.34
N TYR A 158 -8.58 -7.97 -7.34
CA TYR A 158 -8.59 -8.45 -8.72
C TYR A 158 -7.82 -9.78 -8.86
N ALA A 159 -6.69 -9.93 -8.16
CA ALA A 159 -5.93 -11.16 -8.14
C ALA A 159 -6.58 -12.27 -7.29
N LEU A 160 -7.45 -11.92 -6.34
CA LEU A 160 -8.04 -12.83 -5.34
C LEU A 160 -8.65 -14.12 -5.93
N PRO A 161 -9.43 -14.09 -7.02
CA PRO A 161 -10.07 -15.30 -7.51
C PRO A 161 -9.11 -16.32 -8.11
N PHE A 162 -8.07 -15.89 -8.84
CA PHE A 162 -7.28 -16.80 -9.70
C PHE A 162 -5.76 -16.67 -9.55
N HIS A 163 -5.26 -15.58 -8.98
CA HIS A 163 -3.85 -15.19 -9.09
C HIS A 163 -3.22 -14.69 -7.79
N LEU A 164 -3.91 -14.78 -6.66
CA LEU A 164 -3.38 -14.31 -5.39
C LEU A 164 -2.34 -15.28 -4.84
N ARG A 165 -1.21 -14.73 -4.40
CA ARG A 165 -0.08 -15.47 -3.83
C ARG A 165 0.17 -15.05 -2.38
N PRO A 166 0.80 -15.90 -1.55
CA PRO A 166 1.23 -15.52 -0.21
C PRO A 166 2.12 -14.27 -0.20
N ALA A 167 3.05 -14.18 -1.15
CA ALA A 167 3.92 -13.03 -1.37
C ALA A 167 3.12 -11.72 -1.51
N ASP A 168 1.97 -11.73 -2.19
CA ASP A 168 1.16 -10.54 -2.41
C ASP A 168 0.56 -10.01 -1.12
N LEU A 169 0.09 -10.90 -0.25
CA LEU A 169 -0.45 -10.58 1.08
C LEU A 169 0.65 -10.01 1.99
N ILE A 170 1.82 -10.64 1.97
CA ILE A 170 3.00 -10.18 2.70
C ILE A 170 3.38 -8.77 2.24
N ALA A 171 3.51 -8.58 0.93
CA ALA A 171 3.85 -7.30 0.32
C ALA A 171 2.87 -6.20 0.74
N TRP A 172 1.57 -6.49 0.67
CA TRP A 172 0.53 -5.53 0.98
C TRP A 172 0.50 -5.18 2.48
N VAL A 173 0.62 -6.15 3.38
CA VAL A 173 0.70 -5.89 4.82
C VAL A 173 1.97 -5.10 5.19
N THR A 174 3.11 -5.45 4.61
CA THR A 174 4.37 -4.69 4.79
C THR A 174 4.24 -3.27 4.27
N LEU A 175 3.57 -3.06 3.12
CA LEU A 175 3.29 -1.74 2.57
C LEU A 175 2.45 -0.92 3.53
N VAL A 176 1.30 -1.44 3.96
CA VAL A 176 0.38 -0.74 4.88
C VAL A 176 1.10 -0.38 6.18
N PHE A 177 1.84 -1.33 6.76
CA PHE A 177 2.59 -1.12 7.98
C PHE A 177 3.66 -0.03 7.83
N SER A 178 4.47 -0.12 6.77
CA SER A 178 5.52 0.86 6.46
C SER A 178 4.98 2.28 6.31
N TYR A 179 3.88 2.44 5.57
CA TYR A 179 3.25 3.75 5.37
C TYR A 179 2.57 4.29 6.64
N ILE A 180 2.03 3.43 7.51
CA ILE A 180 1.53 3.87 8.82
C ILE A 180 2.67 4.38 9.70
N LEU A 181 3.83 3.70 9.72
CA LEU A 181 5.01 4.17 10.45
C LEU A 181 5.54 5.49 9.89
N LEU A 182 5.59 5.61 8.57
CA LEU A 182 5.98 6.84 7.88
C LEU A 182 5.06 7.99 8.24
N ALA A 183 3.74 7.79 8.13
CA ALA A 183 2.73 8.78 8.50
C ALA A 183 2.88 9.24 9.94
N LYS A 184 3.13 8.32 10.89
CA LYS A 184 3.39 8.67 12.30
C LYS A 184 4.66 9.50 12.48
N SER A 185 5.73 9.19 11.72
CA SER A 185 6.96 9.97 11.72
C SER A 185 6.73 11.39 11.19
N GLU A 186 5.94 11.52 10.11
CA GLU A 186 5.52 12.81 9.57
C GLU A 186 4.69 13.61 10.59
N GLU A 187 3.71 13.00 11.25
CA GLU A 187 2.93 13.70 12.29
C GLU A 187 3.82 14.25 13.38
N LYS A 188 4.84 13.50 13.82
CA LYS A 188 5.78 13.96 14.84
C LYS A 188 6.60 15.18 14.37
N SER A 189 7.00 15.20 13.10
CA SER A 189 7.67 16.37 12.52
C SER A 189 6.72 17.56 12.41
N LEU A 190 5.45 17.33 12.06
CA LEU A 190 4.44 18.39 11.97
C LEU A 190 4.10 18.96 13.35
N GLU A 191 4.01 18.12 14.38
CA GLU A 191 3.86 18.52 15.78
C GLU A 191 5.01 19.43 16.21
N HIS A 192 6.25 19.06 15.87
CA HIS A 192 7.42 19.87 16.20
C HIS A 192 7.43 21.23 15.47
N ASN A 193 7.06 21.25 14.19
CA ASN A 193 7.15 22.45 13.35
C ASN A 193 5.98 23.43 13.53
N PHE A 194 4.78 22.93 13.84
CA PHE A 194 3.55 23.73 13.85
C PHE A 194 2.83 23.78 15.20
N GLY A 195 3.23 22.97 16.18
CA GLY A 195 2.70 22.99 17.55
C GLY A 195 1.16 22.93 17.61
N GLU A 196 0.57 23.90 18.30
CA GLU A 196 -0.88 24.01 18.54
C GLU A 196 -1.71 24.01 17.25
N LYS A 197 -1.22 24.65 16.17
CA LYS A 197 -1.93 24.68 14.88
C LYS A 197 -2.12 23.29 14.28
N TYR A 198 -1.17 22.39 14.51
CA TYR A 198 -1.28 21.00 14.07
C TYR A 198 -2.11 20.18 15.04
N GLU A 199 -2.06 20.47 16.33
CA GLU A 199 -2.91 19.82 17.34
C GLU A 199 -4.42 20.05 17.06
N ASP A 200 -4.81 21.28 16.75
CA ASP A 200 -6.18 21.62 16.33
C ASP A 200 -6.62 20.84 15.08
N TYR A 201 -5.71 20.74 14.11
CA TYR A 201 -5.94 19.96 12.90
C TYR A 201 -6.06 18.46 13.20
N LYS A 202 -5.20 17.92 14.08
CA LYS A 202 -5.21 16.52 14.52
C LYS A 202 -6.51 16.14 15.24
N ASN A 203 -7.07 17.08 16.00
CA ASN A 203 -8.32 16.91 16.73
C ASN A 203 -9.56 16.92 15.82
N SER A 204 -9.52 17.73 14.75
CA SER A 204 -10.62 17.88 13.80
C SER A 204 -10.65 16.80 12.71
N VAL A 205 -9.49 16.39 12.20
CA VAL A 205 -9.40 15.48 11.04
C VAL A 205 -8.89 14.10 11.46
N PRO A 206 -9.53 12.98 11.06
CA PRO A 206 -9.07 11.63 11.39
C PRO A 206 -7.75 11.25 10.68
N PHE A 207 -7.01 10.31 11.28
CA PHE A 207 -5.71 9.86 10.76
C PHE A 207 -5.80 9.30 9.33
N MET A 208 -6.64 8.28 9.12
CA MET A 208 -6.67 7.51 7.87
C MET A 208 -8.07 7.02 7.46
N ILE A 209 -8.96 6.70 8.41
CA ILE A 209 -10.30 6.17 8.09
C ILE A 209 -11.29 7.35 8.00
N PRO A 210 -11.83 7.66 6.80
CA PRO A 210 -12.78 8.75 6.63
C PRO A 210 -14.16 8.37 7.19
N PHE A 211 -15.00 9.38 7.47
CA PHE A 211 -16.42 9.24 7.82
C PHE A 211 -16.78 8.40 9.06
N MET A 212 -15.79 7.96 9.85
CA MET A 212 -16.06 7.28 11.11
C MET A 212 -16.63 8.28 12.14
N PRO A 213 -17.84 8.05 12.70
CA PRO A 213 -18.42 8.96 13.68
C PRO A 213 -17.50 9.17 14.87
N ARG A 214 -17.36 10.43 15.34
CA ARG A 214 -16.44 10.78 16.44
C ARG A 214 -16.66 9.94 17.70
N LYS A 215 -17.92 9.58 18.01
CA LYS A 215 -18.29 8.72 19.14
C LYS A 215 -17.69 7.31 19.00
N ILE A 216 -17.82 6.69 17.82
CA ILE A 216 -17.27 5.36 17.52
C ILE A 216 -15.75 5.40 17.54
N ARG A 217 -15.14 6.41 16.91
CA ARG A 217 -13.69 6.62 16.91
C ARG A 217 -13.15 6.74 18.34
N LYS A 218 -13.83 7.50 19.20
CA LYS A 218 -13.46 7.67 20.61
C LYS A 218 -13.56 6.36 21.38
N ALA A 219 -14.69 5.66 21.28
CA ALA A 219 -14.89 4.37 21.95
C ALA A 219 -13.86 3.31 21.50
N LEU A 220 -13.58 3.23 20.20
CA LEU A 220 -12.57 2.32 19.65
C LEU A 220 -11.16 2.70 20.14
N SER A 221 -10.82 3.99 20.12
CA SER A 221 -9.53 4.48 20.62
C SER A 221 -9.35 4.19 22.09
N GLU A 222 -10.39 4.31 22.91
CA GLU A 222 -10.35 3.99 24.35
C GLU A 222 -10.13 2.49 24.56
N LYS A 223 -10.86 1.63 23.84
CA LYS A 223 -10.65 0.17 23.91
C LYS A 223 -9.25 -0.25 23.47
N ILE A 224 -8.75 0.30 22.38
CA ILE A 224 -7.39 0.03 21.90
C ILE A 224 -6.37 0.55 22.91
N ALA A 225 -6.59 1.72 23.49
CA ALA A 225 -5.69 2.29 24.49
C ALA A 225 -5.52 1.40 25.74
N LEU A 226 -6.56 0.63 26.10
CA LEU A 226 -6.48 -0.36 27.20
C LEU A 226 -5.57 -1.55 26.85
N LEU A 227 -5.53 -1.95 25.58
CA LEU A 227 -4.71 -3.07 25.10
C LEU A 227 -3.28 -2.64 24.79
N THR A 228 -3.06 -1.38 24.44
CA THR A 228 -1.72 -0.87 24.08
C THR A 228 -0.93 -0.45 25.32
N PRO A 229 0.35 -0.83 25.44
CA PRO A 229 1.22 -0.36 26.51
C PRO A 229 1.34 1.17 26.53
N LYS A 230 1.33 1.77 27.73
CA LYS A 230 1.47 3.23 27.92
C LYS A 230 2.87 3.74 27.58
N GLU A 231 3.90 2.97 27.94
CA GLU A 231 5.29 3.32 27.69
C GLU A 231 5.60 3.20 26.19
N LYS A 232 6.28 4.23 25.64
CA LYS A 232 6.58 4.30 24.21
C LYS A 232 7.32 3.07 23.69
N TRP A 233 8.39 2.63 24.36
CA TRP A 233 9.19 1.49 23.92
C TRP A 233 8.37 0.19 23.94
N LYS A 234 7.53 -0.03 24.97
CA LYS A 234 6.62 -1.17 25.03
C LYS A 234 5.60 -1.16 23.90
N ARG A 235 5.09 0.03 23.53
CA ARG A 235 4.16 0.19 22.41
C ARG A 235 4.84 -0.09 21.06
N ASP A 236 6.08 0.34 20.89
CA ASP A 236 6.85 0.08 19.67
C ASP A 236 7.13 -1.42 19.53
N ILE A 237 7.54 -2.11 20.61
CA ILE A 237 7.66 -3.58 20.65
C ILE A 237 6.33 -4.26 20.35
N PHE A 238 5.25 -3.83 20.99
CA PHE A 238 3.92 -4.39 20.74
C PHE A 238 3.49 -4.22 19.27
N THR A 239 3.81 -3.09 18.65
CA THR A 239 3.51 -2.82 17.24
C THR A 239 4.29 -3.76 16.31
N ILE A 240 5.58 -4.00 16.61
CA ILE A 240 6.42 -4.95 15.88
C ILE A 240 5.91 -6.39 16.09
N PHE A 241 5.56 -6.75 17.31
CA PHE A 241 4.98 -8.05 17.64
C PHE A 241 3.69 -8.30 16.86
N MET A 242 2.77 -7.33 16.83
CA MET A 242 1.53 -7.43 16.05
C MET A 242 1.79 -7.60 14.56
N TYR A 243 2.79 -6.89 14.01
CA TYR A 243 3.20 -7.08 12.62
C TYR A 243 3.72 -8.50 12.38
N ILE A 244 4.65 -8.99 13.21
CA ILE A 244 5.19 -10.36 13.09
C ILE A 244 4.09 -11.40 13.25
N PHE A 245 3.16 -11.18 14.18
CA PHE A 245 2.02 -12.06 14.41
C PHE A 245 1.10 -12.14 13.20
N ILE A 246 0.76 -11.00 12.58
CA ILE A 246 -0.02 -10.97 11.34
C ILE A 246 0.72 -11.70 10.21
N MET A 247 2.03 -11.46 10.07
CA MET A 247 2.86 -12.15 9.08
C MET A 247 2.86 -13.66 9.29
N PHE A 248 2.98 -14.12 10.53
CA PHE A 248 2.92 -15.53 10.88
C PHE A 248 1.56 -16.15 10.57
N LEU A 249 0.47 -15.45 10.87
CA LEU A 249 -0.88 -15.90 10.49
C LEU A 249 -1.03 -16.03 8.98
N ILE A 250 -0.55 -15.04 8.20
CA ILE A 250 -0.56 -15.11 6.74
C ILE A 250 0.18 -16.37 6.28
N LEU A 251 1.38 -16.62 6.78
CA LEU A 251 2.17 -17.80 6.41
C LEU A 251 1.42 -19.11 6.72
N ILE A 252 0.84 -19.25 7.92
CA ILE A 252 0.07 -20.46 8.29
C ILE A 252 -1.14 -20.67 7.41
N PHE A 253 -1.96 -19.62 7.21
CA PHE A 253 -3.20 -19.73 6.45
C PHE A 253 -2.98 -19.95 4.95
N THR A 254 -1.83 -19.51 4.44
CA THR A 254 -1.50 -19.62 3.02
C THR A 254 -0.73 -20.89 2.69
N TYR A 255 0.15 -21.37 3.59
CA TYR A 255 0.96 -22.56 3.38
C TYR A 255 0.13 -23.77 2.93
N GLY A 256 -0.87 -24.19 3.72
CA GLY A 256 -1.68 -25.36 3.34
C GLY A 256 -2.42 -25.18 2.00
N ARG A 257 -2.80 -23.94 1.65
CA ARG A 257 -3.56 -23.64 0.42
C ARG A 257 -2.70 -23.58 -0.82
N THR A 258 -1.43 -23.24 -0.72
CA THR A 258 -0.50 -23.32 -1.86
C THR A 258 -0.17 -24.79 -2.16
N TYR A 259 0.06 -25.63 -1.14
CA TYR A 259 0.29 -27.06 -1.35
C TYR A 259 -0.90 -27.78 -2.01
N CYS A 260 -2.14 -27.48 -1.60
CA CYS A 260 -3.34 -28.06 -2.22
C CYS A 260 -3.55 -27.64 -3.69
N TYR A 261 -2.96 -26.53 -4.14
CA TYR A 261 -2.98 -26.14 -5.56
C TYR A 261 -2.32 -27.22 -6.40
N TRP A 262 -1.15 -27.71 -5.99
CA TRP A 262 -0.38 -28.71 -6.73
C TRP A 262 -0.94 -30.12 -6.67
N GLU A 263 -1.48 -30.54 -5.52
CA GLU A 263 -2.01 -31.91 -5.38
C GLU A 263 -3.22 -32.16 -6.30
N LYS A 264 -3.93 -31.09 -6.72
CA LYS A 264 -5.02 -31.15 -7.71
C LYS A 264 -4.62 -30.74 -9.12
N SER A 265 -3.46 -30.10 -9.30
CA SER A 265 -2.95 -29.61 -10.59
C SER A 265 -1.80 -30.45 -11.15
N GLY A 266 -1.39 -31.52 -10.46
CA GLY A 266 -0.45 -32.53 -10.96
C GLY A 266 -1.06 -33.36 -12.11
N PRO A 267 -0.20 -33.96 -12.96
CA PRO A 267 -0.53 -34.46 -14.30
C PRO A 267 -1.63 -35.52 -14.37
#